data_AF-A0A7J7PM27-F1
#
_entry.id   AF-A0A7J7PM27-F1
#
_cell.length_a   1.000
_cell.length_b   1.000
_cell.length_c   1.000
_cell.angle_alpha   90.00
_cell.angle_beta   90.00
_cell.angle_gamma   90.00
#
_symmetry.space_group_name_H-M   'P 1'
#
loop_
_entity.id
_entity.type
_entity.pdbx_description
1 polymer ?
#
loop_
_entity_poly.entity_id
_entity_poly.type
_entity_poly.pdbx_seq_one_letter_code
_entity_poly.pdbx_strand_id
1 'polypeptide(L)'
;MTCIEQKCSTRKQQMDSTKTTNNNKQNDHTEARRLAGLCESTYSSFCSSGGGSTLDTHLDNCLQHVANEDENCFIRQVVYGVTRYRRFLSCFLDSFFHHNRGTALRADAVKYRVLAYLAAFRLQELTFPTFRLLLEAQDAQKVLLLLQYLFDGERLQQTCREDWLHVYDKEFVDATIASLLSWRTEVDALLAKLKARVCCTQQQEEQQEGASSTGNSSRTACSSPARRSKAGPTVPQEFKLSQPCPKPVPQPQPLPPAAKPKPPPKYTPGPTKEQLAIEAAKAAHRQAAAARQADPRFQPFKLRVLERPMHADAVRAELEAELAAELALRPQARPTPPPPTAATSGVSALCTQVRLNAAAVLREDALYKRKQAAEAAALQKYEAELRDTAAFDRWQAALRDADAAQQAERVERLRAEMSAAAGAASQARAGLMAAKAATSIAEKAARAARGEDRQRAWQQQQAANMQRAAEVAADRAKAKQAQEEALTQRRLAAQQVRQQGQEDARQRGEQAAAEAAERRDIIAQLRGLEKAARARNGSTGGAGRGRVFDPTSVSV
;
A
#
# COMPACT_ATOMS: atom_id res chain seq x y z
N MET A 1 7.83 10.79 -58.22
CA MET A 1 8.52 9.85 -57.29
C MET A 1 9.40 10.59 -56.27
N THR A 2 10.02 11.71 -56.61
CA THR A 2 10.96 12.47 -55.74
C THR A 2 10.35 13.13 -54.48
N CYS A 3 9.09 13.59 -54.50
CA CYS A 3 8.46 14.21 -53.31
C CYS A 3 8.11 13.22 -52.18
N ILE A 4 7.91 11.93 -52.48
CA ILE A 4 7.57 10.92 -51.46
C ILE A 4 8.84 10.47 -50.72
N GLU A 5 9.95 10.33 -51.43
CA GLU A 5 11.25 10.00 -50.84
C GLU A 5 11.77 11.10 -49.91
N GLN A 6 11.58 12.38 -50.27
CA GLN A 6 11.97 13.50 -49.40
C GLN A 6 11.17 13.54 -48.08
N LYS A 7 9.86 13.28 -48.12
CA LYS A 7 9.00 13.21 -46.91
C LYS A 7 9.31 11.99 -46.04
N CYS A 8 9.71 10.88 -46.65
CA CYS A 8 10.09 9.67 -45.92
C CYS A 8 11.47 9.86 -45.23
N SER A 9 12.40 10.53 -45.90
CA SER A 9 13.73 10.86 -45.36
C SER A 9 13.66 11.84 -44.18
N THR A 10 12.85 12.91 -44.28
CA THR A 10 12.63 13.85 -43.16
C THR A 10 11.95 13.19 -41.97
N ARG A 11 10.95 12.32 -42.19
CA ARG A 11 10.29 11.58 -41.10
C ARG A 11 11.24 10.60 -40.41
N LYS A 12 12.15 9.97 -41.17
CA LYS A 12 13.18 9.07 -40.63
C LYS A 12 14.21 9.84 -39.80
N GLN A 13 14.70 10.99 -40.29
CA GLN A 13 15.58 11.88 -39.53
C GLN A 13 14.92 12.41 -38.25
N GLN A 14 13.63 12.73 -38.28
CA GLN A 14 12.87 13.18 -37.12
C GLN A 14 12.67 12.05 -36.09
N MET A 15 12.41 10.82 -36.55
CA MET A 15 12.35 9.64 -35.68
C MET A 15 13.70 9.29 -35.05
N ASP A 16 14.79 9.37 -35.82
CA ASP A 16 16.14 9.11 -35.29
C ASP A 16 16.59 10.17 -34.28
N SER A 17 16.28 11.46 -34.51
CA SER A 17 16.55 12.55 -33.56
C SER A 17 15.76 12.41 -32.25
N THR A 18 14.48 12.03 -32.31
CA THR A 18 13.67 11.76 -31.11
C THR A 18 14.16 10.53 -30.35
N LYS A 19 14.66 9.50 -31.04
CA LYS A 19 15.22 8.29 -30.44
C LYS A 19 16.54 8.57 -29.71
N THR A 20 17.43 9.36 -30.31
CA THR A 20 18.68 9.80 -29.67
C THR A 20 18.40 10.66 -28.43
N THR A 21 17.43 11.57 -28.50
CA THR A 21 17.04 12.42 -27.36
C THR A 21 16.45 11.60 -26.21
N ASN A 22 15.65 10.58 -26.50
CA ASN A 22 15.12 9.68 -25.47
C ASN A 22 16.21 8.81 -24.84
N ASN A 23 17.17 8.32 -25.63
CA ASN A 23 18.28 7.53 -25.11
C ASN A 23 19.16 8.34 -24.15
N ASN A 24 19.46 9.61 -24.48
CA ASN A 24 20.23 10.48 -23.58
C ASN A 24 19.49 10.72 -22.25
N LYS A 25 18.19 11.06 -22.31
CA LYS A 25 17.38 11.24 -21.08
C LYS A 25 17.31 9.99 -20.23
N GLN A 26 17.21 8.82 -20.85
CA GLN A 26 17.20 7.56 -20.13
C GLN A 26 18.53 7.31 -19.42
N ASN A 27 19.65 7.67 -20.07
CA ASN A 27 20.99 7.57 -19.49
C ASN A 27 21.17 8.54 -18.32
N ASP A 28 20.68 9.77 -18.45
CA ASP A 28 20.71 10.79 -17.40
C ASP A 28 19.92 10.34 -16.16
N HIS A 29 18.74 9.71 -16.36
CA HIS A 29 17.97 9.14 -15.26
C HIS A 29 18.67 7.94 -14.59
N THR A 30 19.40 7.11 -15.34
CA THR A 30 20.14 5.99 -14.74
C THR A 30 21.33 6.47 -13.91
N GLU A 31 22.08 7.46 -14.39
CA GLU A 31 23.17 8.06 -13.62
C GLU A 31 22.64 8.80 -12.39
N ALA A 32 21.55 9.56 -12.53
CA ALA A 32 20.88 10.21 -11.40
C ALA A 32 20.39 9.21 -10.33
N ARG A 33 19.85 8.06 -10.75
CA ARG A 33 19.45 6.98 -9.84
C ARG A 33 20.66 6.37 -9.13
N ARG A 34 21.74 6.13 -9.87
CA ARG A 34 23.00 5.60 -9.33
C ARG A 34 23.59 6.55 -8.29
N LEU A 35 23.67 7.84 -8.59
CA LEU A 35 24.24 8.86 -7.71
C LEU A 35 23.45 8.97 -6.39
N ALA A 36 22.12 9.03 -6.46
CA ALA A 36 21.28 9.04 -5.28
C ALA A 36 21.37 7.72 -4.47
N GLY A 37 21.48 6.57 -5.16
CA GLY A 37 21.69 5.28 -4.52
C GLY A 37 23.05 5.18 -3.81
N LEU A 38 24.10 5.79 -4.36
CA LEU A 38 25.41 5.89 -3.71
C LEU A 38 25.36 6.78 -2.47
N CYS A 39 24.63 7.91 -2.51
CA CYS A 39 24.43 8.75 -1.32
C CYS A 39 23.69 8.00 -0.20
N GLU A 40 22.67 7.21 -0.55
CA GLU A 40 21.92 6.39 0.40
C GLU A 40 22.78 5.26 1.00
N SER A 41 23.51 4.52 0.18
CA SER A 41 24.31 3.38 0.62
C SER A 41 25.51 3.80 1.48
N THR A 42 26.21 4.88 1.09
CA THR A 42 27.32 5.44 1.86
C THR A 42 26.87 5.90 3.25
N TYR A 43 25.81 6.69 3.33
CA TYR A 43 25.28 7.14 4.62
C TYR A 43 24.73 5.99 5.48
N SER A 44 24.04 5.01 4.88
CA SER A 44 23.52 3.85 5.59
C SER A 44 24.64 2.96 6.14
N SER A 45 25.70 2.75 5.35
CA SER A 45 26.91 2.04 5.78
C SER A 45 27.58 2.74 6.96
N PHE A 46 27.70 4.07 6.91
CA PHE A 46 28.24 4.87 8.02
C PHE A 46 27.41 4.72 9.30
N CYS A 47 26.09 4.83 9.20
CA CYS A 47 25.18 4.66 10.35
C CYS A 47 25.25 3.24 10.95
N SER A 48 25.45 2.23 10.10
CA SER A 48 25.55 0.82 10.51
C SER A 48 26.92 0.50 11.15
N SER A 49 27.95 1.29 10.85
CA SER A 49 29.33 1.08 11.33
C SER A 49 29.54 1.39 12.82
N GLY A 50 28.55 1.92 13.52
CA GLY A 50 28.53 1.98 14.99
C GLY A 50 29.67 2.78 15.66
N GLY A 51 30.32 3.71 14.95
CA GLY A 51 31.35 4.61 15.51
C GLY A 51 32.81 4.13 15.44
N GLY A 52 33.11 3.06 14.70
CA GLY A 52 34.47 2.52 14.58
C GLY A 52 35.42 3.30 13.65
N SER A 53 34.91 4.16 12.78
CA SER A 53 35.70 4.97 11.85
C SER A 53 35.21 6.42 11.83
N THR A 54 36.13 7.36 11.61
CA THR A 54 35.76 8.75 11.33
C THR A 54 35.01 8.82 10.00
N LEU A 55 34.15 9.83 9.85
CA LEU A 55 33.35 9.99 8.63
C LEU A 55 34.25 10.09 7.38
N ASP A 56 35.38 10.79 7.49
CA ASP A 56 36.32 10.98 6.39
C ASP A 56 36.93 9.66 5.93
N THR A 57 37.40 8.84 6.87
CA THR A 57 37.98 7.52 6.57
C THR A 57 36.93 6.55 6.02
N HIS A 58 35.68 6.64 6.48
CA HIS A 58 34.57 5.86 5.91
C HIS A 58 34.30 6.26 4.45
N LEU A 59 34.21 7.56 4.17
CA LEU A 59 33.99 8.08 2.83
C LEU A 59 35.14 7.73 1.88
N ASP A 60 36.39 7.81 2.34
CA ASP A 60 37.56 7.40 1.56
C ASP A 60 37.48 5.93 1.16
N ASN A 61 37.09 5.05 2.08
CA ASN A 61 36.93 3.63 1.80
C ASN A 61 35.76 3.33 0.85
N CYS A 62 34.63 4.02 1.01
CA CYS A 62 33.46 3.79 0.15
C CYS A 62 33.59 4.40 -1.25
N LEU A 63 34.33 5.49 -1.40
CA LEU A 63 34.43 6.26 -2.64
C LEU A 63 35.71 5.97 -3.45
N GLN A 64 36.56 5.04 -3.00
CA GLN A 64 37.76 4.57 -3.72
C GLN A 64 37.49 4.13 -5.17
N HIS A 65 36.29 3.63 -5.46
CA HIS A 65 35.92 3.09 -6.77
C HIS A 65 35.09 4.05 -7.64
N VAL A 66 34.83 5.27 -7.18
CA VAL A 66 34.09 6.28 -7.96
C VAL A 66 35.08 7.05 -8.83
N ALA A 67 35.01 6.85 -10.15
CA ALA A 67 35.97 7.40 -11.10
C ALA A 67 35.86 8.92 -11.32
N ASN A 68 34.66 9.49 -11.12
CA ASN A 68 34.40 10.90 -11.34
C ASN A 68 34.64 11.70 -10.05
N GLU A 69 35.61 12.62 -10.07
CA GLU A 69 35.96 13.46 -8.91
C GLU A 69 34.79 14.38 -8.49
N ASP A 70 34.02 14.89 -9.46
CA ASP A 70 32.87 15.74 -9.20
C ASP A 70 31.74 15.00 -8.47
N GLU A 71 31.46 13.75 -8.86
CA GLU A 71 30.48 12.89 -8.18
C GLU A 71 30.95 12.54 -6.77
N ASN A 72 32.25 12.26 -6.60
CA ASN A 72 32.85 11.97 -5.31
C ASN A 72 32.73 13.19 -4.37
N CYS A 73 33.07 14.38 -4.87
CA CYS A 73 32.90 15.65 -4.14
C CYS A 73 31.43 15.89 -3.76
N PHE A 74 30.51 15.68 -4.70
CA PHE A 74 29.07 15.81 -4.45
C PHE A 74 28.59 14.84 -3.36
N ILE A 75 28.92 13.55 -3.46
CA ILE A 75 28.52 12.54 -2.46
C ILE A 75 29.07 12.92 -1.09
N ARG A 76 30.34 13.33 -1.00
CA ARG A 76 30.95 13.80 0.25
C ARG A 76 30.16 14.97 0.83
N GLN A 77 29.90 16.01 0.05
CA GLN A 77 29.14 17.19 0.50
C GLN A 77 27.75 16.80 1.02
N VAL A 78 27.07 15.86 0.34
CA VAL A 78 25.75 15.37 0.76
C VAL A 78 25.85 14.60 2.08
N VAL A 79 26.77 13.66 2.20
CA VAL A 79 26.91 12.83 3.42
C VAL A 79 27.35 13.68 4.62
N TYR A 80 28.29 14.63 4.44
CA TYR A 80 28.65 15.60 5.48
C TYR A 80 27.45 16.46 5.89
N GLY A 81 26.70 16.96 4.91
CA GLY A 81 25.53 17.79 5.15
C GLY A 81 24.43 17.05 5.91
N VAL A 82 24.11 15.82 5.51
CA VAL A 82 23.12 14.98 6.20
C VAL A 82 23.56 14.65 7.63
N THR A 83 24.87 14.47 7.85
CA THR A 83 25.43 14.23 9.19
C THR A 83 25.41 15.50 10.04
N ARG A 84 25.76 16.66 9.48
CA ARG A 84 25.73 17.96 10.15
C ARG A 84 24.33 18.37 10.59
N TYR A 85 23.35 18.24 9.69
CA TYR A 85 21.95 18.60 9.95
C TYR A 85 21.11 17.42 10.46
N ARG A 86 21.73 16.40 11.07
CA ARG A 86 21.04 15.18 11.53
C ARG A 86 19.86 15.48 12.46
N ARG A 87 20.02 16.43 13.38
CA ARG A 87 18.95 16.82 14.33
C ARG A 87 17.75 17.45 13.61
N PHE A 88 18.02 18.39 12.70
CA PHE A 88 17.00 19.04 11.87
C PHE A 88 16.19 18.02 11.07
N LEU A 89 16.90 17.12 10.38
CA LEU A 89 16.30 16.10 9.54
C LEU A 89 15.56 15.03 10.36
N SER A 90 15.99 14.76 11.59
CA SER A 90 15.31 13.78 12.45
C SER A 90 13.95 14.30 12.93
N CYS A 91 13.89 15.56 13.40
CA CYS A 91 12.61 16.21 13.75
C CYS A 91 11.64 16.19 12.56
N PHE A 92 12.12 16.55 11.36
CA PHE A 92 11.32 16.50 10.14
C PHE A 92 10.80 15.09 9.84
N LEU A 93 11.67 14.08 9.88
CA LEU A 93 11.29 12.70 9.56
C LEU A 93 10.33 12.11 10.59
N ASP A 94 10.51 12.40 11.87
CA ASP A 94 9.61 11.93 12.93
C ASP A 94 8.20 12.49 12.69
N SER A 95 8.10 13.79 12.41
CA SER A 95 6.84 14.42 12.02
C SER A 95 6.27 13.85 10.71
N PHE A 96 7.10 13.66 9.67
CA PHE A 96 6.69 13.05 8.40
C PHE A 96 6.11 11.64 8.56
N PHE A 97 6.77 10.78 9.34
CA PHE A 97 6.31 9.42 9.62
C PHE A 97 5.08 9.39 10.54
N HIS A 98 4.90 10.40 11.39
CA HIS A 98 3.69 10.52 12.20
C HIS A 98 2.44 10.85 11.39
N HIS A 99 2.56 11.64 10.32
CA HIS A 99 1.44 11.98 9.44
C HIS A 99 1.18 10.93 8.36
N ASN A 100 2.24 10.30 7.84
CA ASN A 100 2.15 9.29 6.77
C ASN A 100 2.21 7.85 7.32
N ARG A 101 1.64 7.60 8.50
CA ARG A 101 1.63 6.27 9.13
C ARG A 101 0.93 5.25 8.21
N GLY A 102 1.65 4.19 7.85
CA GLY A 102 1.13 3.10 7.01
C GLY A 102 1.37 3.29 5.51
N THR A 103 1.62 4.52 5.05
CA THR A 103 1.95 4.79 3.64
C THR A 103 3.46 4.92 3.41
N ALA A 104 4.18 5.56 4.34
CA ALA A 104 5.63 5.67 4.29
C ALA A 104 6.31 4.53 5.08
N LEU A 105 7.20 3.78 4.41
CA LEU A 105 7.94 2.69 5.04
C LEU A 105 9.18 3.21 5.77
N ARG A 106 9.43 2.75 7.01
CA ARG A 106 10.63 3.14 7.77
C ARG A 106 11.93 2.60 7.18
N ALA A 107 11.88 1.56 6.36
CA ALA A 107 13.04 1.06 5.63
C ALA A 107 13.64 2.14 4.69
N ASP A 108 12.80 3.07 4.20
CA ASP A 108 13.23 4.17 3.33
C ASP A 108 13.63 5.44 4.12
N ALA A 109 13.80 5.37 5.44
CA ALA A 109 14.12 6.55 6.26
C ALA A 109 15.42 7.25 5.81
N VAL A 110 16.44 6.49 5.39
CA VAL A 110 17.69 7.08 4.88
C VAL A 110 17.45 7.82 3.56
N LYS A 111 16.68 7.24 2.65
CA LYS A 111 16.29 7.88 1.39
C LYS A 111 15.57 9.20 1.64
N TYR A 112 14.54 9.20 2.49
CA TYR A 112 13.82 10.43 2.83
C TYR A 112 14.73 11.45 3.51
N ARG A 113 15.69 11.02 4.33
CA ARG A 113 16.69 11.90 4.94
C ARG A 113 17.56 12.62 3.91
N VAL A 114 18.13 11.86 2.96
CA VAL A 114 18.99 12.40 1.90
C VAL A 114 18.20 13.35 1.00
N LEU A 115 17.00 12.94 0.56
CA LEU A 115 16.16 13.78 -0.29
C LEU A 115 15.66 15.04 0.41
N ALA A 116 15.30 14.97 1.70
CA ALA A 116 14.90 16.14 2.48
C ALA A 116 16.07 17.12 2.68
N TYR A 117 17.30 16.61 2.89
CA TYR A 117 18.49 17.46 2.94
C TYR A 117 18.74 18.18 1.60
N LEU A 118 18.67 17.44 0.50
CA LEU A 118 18.86 18.00 -0.84
C LEU A 118 17.83 19.10 -1.13
N ALA A 119 16.57 18.86 -0.76
CA ALA A 119 15.49 19.82 -0.94
C ALA A 119 15.61 21.06 -0.04
N ALA A 120 15.97 20.89 1.23
CA ALA A 120 16.02 21.99 2.19
C ALA A 120 17.24 22.91 2.03
N PHE A 121 18.42 22.35 1.77
CA PHE A 121 19.68 23.11 1.81
C PHE A 121 20.39 23.22 0.46
N ARG A 122 20.23 22.23 -0.43
CA ARG A 122 20.99 22.17 -1.69
C ARG A 122 20.18 22.57 -2.91
N LEU A 123 18.89 22.87 -2.77
CA LEU A 123 18.01 23.17 -3.90
C LEU A 123 18.46 24.44 -4.66
N GLN A 124 18.93 25.45 -3.93
CA GLN A 124 19.43 26.69 -4.53
C GLN A 124 20.76 26.48 -5.27
N GLU A 125 21.64 25.60 -4.75
CA GLU A 125 22.95 25.33 -5.36
C GLU A 125 22.87 24.36 -6.54
N LEU A 126 22.04 23.31 -6.43
CA LEU A 126 21.92 22.27 -7.44
C LEU A 126 21.08 22.72 -8.64
N THR A 127 20.27 23.77 -8.45
CA THR A 127 19.19 24.24 -9.34
C THR A 127 18.04 23.23 -9.48
N PHE A 128 16.84 23.74 -9.75
CA PHE A 128 15.64 22.92 -9.84
C PHE A 128 15.67 21.84 -10.93
N PRO A 129 16.22 22.07 -12.15
CA PRO A 129 16.25 21.04 -13.20
C PRO A 129 17.05 19.79 -12.82
N THR A 130 18.23 19.97 -12.21
CA THR A 130 19.08 18.87 -11.76
C THR A 130 18.45 18.14 -10.57
N PHE A 131 17.86 18.88 -9.64
CA PHE A 131 17.10 18.30 -8.53
C PHE A 131 15.90 17.49 -9.01
N ARG A 132 15.17 18.01 -9.99
CA ARG A 132 14.06 17.32 -10.64
C ARG A 132 14.50 16.01 -11.29
N LEU A 133 15.64 15.99 -11.97
CA LEU A 133 16.20 14.78 -12.58
C LEU A 133 16.46 13.70 -11.52
N LEU A 134 17.07 14.08 -10.38
CA LEU A 134 17.30 13.19 -9.25
C LEU A 134 15.99 12.64 -8.67
N LEU A 135 14.96 13.47 -8.55
CA LEU A 135 13.65 13.06 -8.04
C LEU A 135 12.90 12.13 -9.01
N GLU A 136 12.86 12.45 -10.30
CA GLU A 136 12.20 11.62 -11.32
C GLU A 136 12.89 10.26 -11.54
N ALA A 137 14.18 10.18 -11.21
CA ALA A 137 14.95 8.95 -11.21
C ALA A 137 14.58 8.01 -10.03
N GLN A 138 14.04 8.54 -8.93
CA GLN A 138 13.61 7.74 -7.78
C GLN A 138 12.19 7.17 -7.95
N ASP A 139 11.75 6.39 -6.96
CA ASP A 139 10.39 5.84 -6.95
C ASP A 139 9.34 6.95 -6.87
N ALA A 140 8.41 6.95 -7.83
CA ALA A 140 7.44 8.03 -7.98
C ALA A 140 6.45 8.14 -6.81
N GLN A 141 6.08 7.02 -6.19
CA GLN A 141 5.16 7.02 -5.05
C GLN A 141 5.83 7.61 -3.81
N LYS A 142 7.06 7.17 -3.53
CA LYS A 142 7.85 7.65 -2.38
C LYS A 142 8.16 9.14 -2.48
N VAL A 143 8.60 9.60 -3.66
CA VAL A 143 8.91 11.01 -3.90
C VAL A 143 7.67 11.88 -3.78
N LEU A 144 6.54 11.44 -4.32
CA LEU A 144 5.27 12.18 -4.22
C LEU A 144 4.87 12.42 -2.77
N LEU A 145 4.95 11.39 -1.92
CA LEU A 145 4.63 11.52 -0.48
C LEU A 145 5.55 12.52 0.21
N LEU A 146 6.86 12.45 -0.05
CA LEU A 146 7.84 13.36 0.53
C LEU A 146 7.57 14.80 0.09
N LEU A 147 7.41 15.05 -1.21
CA LEU A 147 7.21 16.40 -1.76
C LEU A 147 5.89 17.01 -1.31
N GLN A 148 4.82 16.20 -1.26
CA GLN A 148 3.52 16.66 -0.78
C GLN A 148 3.60 17.12 0.68
N TYR A 149 4.42 16.48 1.50
CA TYR A 149 4.59 16.87 2.89
C TYR A 149 5.56 18.05 3.07
N LEU A 150 6.71 18.02 2.38
CA LEU A 150 7.78 18.99 2.55
C LEU A 150 7.40 20.40 2.07
N PHE A 151 6.58 20.50 1.02
CA PHE A 151 6.15 21.78 0.44
C PHE A 151 4.75 22.22 0.90
N ASP A 152 4.17 21.54 1.90
CA ASP A 152 2.94 21.98 2.56
C ASP A 152 3.28 22.99 3.67
N GLY A 153 3.16 24.28 3.33
CA GLY A 153 3.56 25.38 4.21
C GLY A 153 2.82 25.42 5.53
N GLU A 154 1.52 25.07 5.55
CA GLU A 154 0.74 25.10 6.79
C GLU A 154 1.18 23.99 7.74
N ARG A 155 1.36 22.78 7.20
CA ARG A 155 1.78 21.62 8.01
C ARG A 155 3.20 21.76 8.53
N LEU A 156 4.11 22.25 7.68
CA LEU A 156 5.50 22.47 8.07
C LEU A 156 5.61 23.52 9.17
N GLN A 157 4.81 24.60 9.10
CA GLN A 157 4.77 25.65 10.12
C GLN A 157 4.12 25.18 11.43
N GLN A 158 3.09 24.35 11.38
CA GLN A 158 2.40 23.88 12.59
C GLN A 158 3.17 22.81 13.36
N THR A 159 3.90 21.92 12.67
CA THR A 159 4.52 20.75 13.32
C THR A 159 6.03 20.84 13.35
N CYS A 160 6.67 21.09 12.20
CA CYS A 160 8.13 21.03 12.12
C CYS A 160 8.80 22.30 12.65
N ARG A 161 8.14 23.46 12.56
CA ARG A 161 8.70 24.73 13.04
C ARG A 161 8.96 24.71 14.54
N GLU A 162 8.00 24.24 15.35
CA GLU A 162 8.17 24.18 16.81
C GLU A 162 9.34 23.26 17.20
N ASP A 163 9.42 22.08 16.59
CA ASP A 163 10.52 21.13 16.80
C ASP A 163 11.87 21.68 16.33
N TRP A 164 11.90 22.44 15.22
CA TRP A 164 13.13 23.05 14.72
C TRP A 164 13.60 24.22 15.57
N LEU A 165 12.69 25.02 16.12
CA LEU A 165 13.02 26.13 17.03
C LEU A 165 13.65 25.65 18.35
N HIS A 166 13.42 24.40 18.76
CA HIS A 166 14.12 23.81 19.90
C HIS A 166 15.61 23.53 19.63
N VAL A 167 16.03 23.47 18.37
CA VAL A 167 17.41 23.12 17.99
C VAL A 167 18.14 24.27 17.30
N TYR A 168 17.41 25.15 16.61
CA TYR A 168 17.96 26.24 15.79
C TYR A 168 17.27 27.58 16.07
N ASP A 169 17.97 28.65 15.73
CA ASP A 169 17.47 30.02 15.87
C ASP A 169 16.27 30.30 14.96
N LYS A 170 15.40 31.19 15.43
CA LYS A 170 14.16 31.56 14.71
C LYS A 170 14.42 32.05 13.29
N GLU A 171 15.40 32.93 13.11
CA GLU A 171 15.73 33.51 11.80
C GLU A 171 16.15 32.44 10.81
N PHE A 172 16.96 31.47 11.26
CA PHE A 172 17.41 30.35 10.44
C PHE A 172 16.26 29.44 10.01
N VAL A 173 15.37 29.10 10.96
CA VAL A 173 14.21 28.23 10.68
C VAL A 173 13.24 28.91 9.72
N ASP A 174 12.88 30.16 9.99
CA ASP A 174 11.95 30.92 9.17
C ASP A 174 12.53 31.16 7.76
N ALA A 175 13.83 31.43 7.62
CA ALA A 175 14.51 31.55 6.32
C ALA A 175 14.55 30.21 5.55
N THR A 176 14.78 29.08 6.23
CA THR A 176 14.79 27.76 5.59
C THR A 176 13.40 27.39 5.07
N ILE A 177 12.35 27.65 5.85
CA ILE A 177 10.95 27.44 5.44
C ILE A 177 10.60 28.34 4.25
N ALA A 178 10.97 29.63 4.30
CA ALA A 178 10.72 30.55 3.20
C ALA A 178 11.46 30.12 1.92
N SER A 179 12.72 29.69 2.03
CA SER A 179 13.49 29.18 0.90
C SER A 179 12.83 27.95 0.28
N LEU A 180 12.35 27.00 1.08
CA LEU A 180 11.61 25.83 0.60
C LEU A 180 10.32 26.23 -0.14
N LEU A 181 9.53 27.13 0.45
CA LEU A 181 8.23 27.53 -0.12
C LEU A 181 8.37 28.39 -1.39
N SER A 182 9.52 29.02 -1.63
CA SER A 182 9.77 29.78 -2.86
C SER A 182 9.71 28.91 -4.12
N TRP A 183 10.09 27.64 -4.02
CA TRP A 183 10.09 26.66 -5.12
C TRP A 183 8.77 25.90 -5.28
N ARG A 184 7.73 26.27 -4.53
CA ARG A 184 6.45 25.55 -4.50
C ARG A 184 5.80 25.45 -5.88
N THR A 185 5.83 26.51 -6.68
CA THR A 185 5.21 26.53 -8.01
C THR A 185 5.83 25.50 -8.96
N GLU A 186 7.15 25.37 -8.94
CA GLU A 186 7.88 24.41 -9.79
C GLU A 186 7.67 22.97 -9.30
N VAL A 187 7.63 22.77 -7.98
CA VAL A 187 7.33 21.47 -7.35
C VAL A 187 5.89 21.05 -7.60
N ASP A 188 4.91 21.96 -7.58
CA ASP A 188 3.51 21.65 -7.87
C ASP A 188 3.33 21.11 -9.30
N ALA A 189 4.05 21.68 -10.27
CA ALA A 189 4.09 21.16 -11.63
C ALA A 189 4.71 19.75 -11.71
N LEU A 190 5.73 19.47 -10.89
CA LEU A 190 6.33 18.13 -10.78
C LEU A 190 5.38 17.15 -10.07
N LEU A 191 4.72 17.57 -8.99
CA LEU A 191 3.74 16.80 -8.24
C LEU A 191 2.55 16.39 -9.12
N ALA A 192 2.05 17.28 -9.97
CA ALA A 192 1.00 16.95 -10.92
C ALA A 192 1.43 15.84 -11.90
N LYS A 193 2.66 15.90 -12.40
CA LYS A 193 3.23 14.85 -13.27
C LYS A 193 3.42 13.52 -12.54
N LEU A 194 3.93 13.54 -11.31
CA LEU A 194 4.11 12.35 -10.49
C LEU A 194 2.76 11.71 -10.12
N LYS A 195 1.75 12.52 -9.74
CA LYS A 195 0.37 12.05 -9.47
C LYS A 195 -0.24 11.36 -10.67
N ALA A 196 -0.11 11.94 -11.87
CA ALA A 196 -0.58 11.32 -13.10
C ALA A 196 0.12 9.97 -13.37
N ARG A 197 1.44 9.92 -13.19
CA ARG A 197 2.23 8.70 -13.39
C ARG A 197 1.81 7.58 -12.43
N VAL A 198 1.65 7.89 -11.14
CA VAL A 198 1.23 6.93 -10.10
C VAL A 198 -0.20 6.43 -10.32
N CYS A 199 -1.13 7.32 -10.69
CA CYS A 199 -2.51 6.95 -10.99
C CYS A 199 -2.60 6.02 -12.21
N CYS A 200 -1.86 6.31 -13.28
CA CYS A 200 -1.82 5.46 -14.46
C CYS A 200 -1.17 4.09 -14.20
N THR A 201 -0.14 4.00 -13.36
CA THR A 201 0.46 2.70 -12.98
C THR A 201 -0.49 1.86 -12.14
N GLN A 202 -1.22 2.46 -11.19
CA GLN A 202 -2.21 1.75 -10.37
C GLN A 202 -3.35 1.18 -11.24
N GLN A 203 -3.84 1.95 -12.21
CA GLN A 203 -4.86 1.47 -13.15
C GLN A 203 -4.35 0.34 -14.07
N GLN A 204 -3.06 0.30 -14.40
CA GLN A 204 -2.46 -0.78 -15.17
C GLN A 204 -2.25 -2.05 -14.34
N GLU A 205 -1.89 -1.91 -13.06
CA GLU A 205 -1.78 -3.02 -12.12
C GLU A 205 -3.16 -3.64 -11.84
N GLU A 206 -4.21 -2.84 -11.60
CA GLU A 206 -5.59 -3.33 -11.43
C GLU A 206 -6.12 -4.08 -12.67
N GLN A 207 -5.73 -3.65 -13.88
CA GLN A 207 -6.09 -4.33 -15.13
C GLN A 207 -5.27 -5.62 -15.38
N GLN A 208 -4.06 -5.74 -14.82
CA GLN A 208 -3.27 -6.97 -14.89
C GLN A 208 -3.69 -7.99 -13.82
N GLU A 209 -4.02 -7.55 -12.62
CA GLU A 209 -4.49 -8.43 -11.54
C GLU A 209 -5.86 -9.06 -11.85
N GLY A 210 -6.70 -8.39 -12.66
CA GLY A 210 -7.92 -8.98 -13.22
C GLY A 210 -7.70 -10.11 -14.24
N ALA A 211 -6.48 -10.30 -14.74
CA ALA A 211 -6.14 -11.31 -15.75
C ALA A 211 -5.21 -12.43 -15.24
N SER A 212 -4.66 -12.32 -14.02
CA SER A 212 -3.64 -13.24 -13.50
C SER A 212 -4.08 -14.08 -12.29
N SER A 213 -5.33 -14.54 -12.26
CA SER A 213 -5.79 -15.56 -11.29
C SER A 213 -6.13 -16.90 -11.96
N THR A 214 -5.22 -17.50 -12.72
CA THR A 214 -5.19 -18.95 -13.01
C THR A 214 -3.78 -19.40 -13.38
N GLY A 215 -3.15 -20.19 -12.50
CA GLY A 215 -2.27 -21.33 -12.83
C GLY A 215 -0.88 -21.12 -13.47
N ASN A 216 0.15 -21.19 -12.61
CA ASN A 216 1.47 -21.84 -12.75
C ASN A 216 2.49 -21.49 -13.88
N SER A 217 3.66 -21.02 -13.40
CA SER A 217 5.05 -21.37 -13.77
C SER A 217 5.51 -21.41 -15.24
N SER A 218 6.34 -20.45 -15.65
CA SER A 218 7.78 -20.68 -15.91
C SER A 218 8.48 -19.37 -16.35
N ARG A 219 9.75 -19.23 -15.95
CA ARG A 219 10.65 -18.16 -16.37
C ARG A 219 11.28 -18.52 -17.71
N THR A 220 11.13 -17.65 -18.71
CA THR A 220 12.18 -17.36 -19.71
C THR A 220 11.88 -16.04 -20.42
N ALA A 221 12.92 -15.21 -20.53
CA ALA A 221 12.92 -13.97 -21.29
C ALA A 221 12.86 -14.24 -22.80
N CYS A 222 12.31 -13.29 -23.58
CA CYS A 222 12.93 -12.65 -24.77
C CYS A 222 11.89 -12.04 -25.73
N SER A 223 12.07 -10.74 -26.01
CA SER A 223 11.93 -10.03 -27.30
C SER A 223 10.59 -9.95 -28.07
N SER A 224 10.20 -8.68 -28.29
CA SER A 224 9.55 -8.08 -29.48
C SER A 224 8.02 -8.05 -29.59
N PRO A 225 7.41 -6.88 -29.93
CA PRO A 225 5.97 -6.70 -30.00
C PRO A 225 5.43 -7.14 -31.38
N ALA A 226 4.87 -8.33 -31.45
CA ALA A 226 4.12 -8.78 -32.62
C ALA A 226 2.71 -8.14 -32.64
N ARG A 227 2.55 -7.24 -33.62
CA ARG A 227 1.32 -6.85 -34.34
C ARG A 227 0.06 -7.62 -33.93
N ARG A 228 -0.84 -6.97 -33.17
CA ARG A 228 -2.17 -7.50 -32.84
C ARG A 228 -3.01 -7.60 -34.12
N SER A 229 -3.30 -8.82 -34.57
CA SER A 229 -4.41 -9.09 -35.49
C SER A 229 -5.73 -8.90 -34.73
N LYS A 230 -6.72 -8.31 -35.40
CA LYS A 230 -8.06 -8.10 -34.87
C LYS A 230 -8.67 -9.45 -34.45
N ALA A 231 -9.01 -9.61 -33.18
CA ALA A 231 -9.76 -10.75 -32.68
C ALA A 231 -11.16 -10.76 -33.32
N GLY A 232 -11.61 -11.92 -33.79
CA GLY A 232 -12.98 -12.12 -34.26
C GLY A 232 -14.00 -11.92 -33.13
N PRO A 233 -15.31 -11.76 -33.46
CA PRO A 233 -16.35 -11.51 -32.47
C PRO A 233 -16.47 -12.72 -31.54
N THR A 234 -16.37 -12.47 -30.23
CA THR A 234 -16.49 -13.49 -29.17
C THR A 234 -17.92 -14.03 -29.13
N VAL A 235 -18.09 -15.33 -29.33
CA VAL A 235 -19.36 -16.02 -29.10
C VAL A 235 -19.48 -16.31 -27.60
N PRO A 236 -20.53 -15.84 -26.91
CA PRO A 236 -20.72 -16.12 -25.49
C PRO A 236 -21.02 -17.61 -25.29
N GLN A 237 -20.09 -18.31 -24.67
CA GLN A 237 -20.27 -19.69 -24.24
C GLN A 237 -21.00 -19.69 -22.89
N GLU A 238 -22.12 -20.40 -22.82
CA GLU A 238 -22.90 -20.59 -21.61
C GLU A 238 -22.04 -21.20 -20.48
N PHE A 239 -22.07 -20.55 -19.32
CA PHE A 239 -21.28 -20.97 -18.16
C PHE A 239 -21.87 -22.24 -17.58
N LYS A 240 -21.02 -23.24 -17.32
CA LYS A 240 -21.42 -24.42 -16.56
C LYS A 240 -21.60 -23.98 -15.10
N LEU A 241 -22.84 -23.99 -14.60
CA LEU A 241 -23.15 -23.80 -13.19
C LEU A 241 -22.41 -24.87 -12.36
N SER A 242 -21.24 -24.51 -11.82
CA SER A 242 -20.53 -25.35 -10.87
C SER A 242 -21.37 -25.41 -9.59
N GLN A 243 -21.79 -26.61 -9.19
CA GLN A 243 -22.38 -26.77 -7.86
C GLN A 243 -21.36 -26.32 -6.81
N PRO A 244 -21.78 -25.55 -5.79
CA PRO A 244 -20.87 -25.07 -4.76
C PRO A 244 -20.28 -26.28 -4.04
N CYS A 245 -18.97 -26.49 -4.24
CA CYS A 245 -18.23 -27.50 -3.51
C CYS A 245 -18.21 -27.04 -2.03
N PRO A 246 -18.82 -27.79 -1.10
CA PRO A 246 -18.85 -27.40 0.31
C PRO A 246 -17.42 -27.25 0.81
N LYS A 247 -17.10 -26.08 1.38
CA LYS A 247 -15.79 -25.85 1.98
C LYS A 247 -15.57 -26.93 3.07
N PRO A 248 -14.50 -27.72 2.99
CA PRO A 248 -14.14 -28.62 4.08
C PRO A 248 -14.01 -27.80 5.35
N VAL A 249 -14.64 -28.25 6.43
CA VAL A 249 -14.47 -27.65 7.75
C VAL A 249 -12.95 -27.63 8.05
N PRO A 250 -12.38 -26.50 8.50
CA PRO A 250 -10.97 -26.44 8.84
C PRO A 250 -10.66 -27.55 9.85
N GLN A 251 -9.85 -28.53 9.43
CA GLN A 251 -9.39 -29.55 10.36
C GLN A 251 -8.56 -28.83 11.44
N PRO A 252 -8.81 -29.10 12.72
CA PRO A 252 -8.01 -28.54 13.80
C PRO A 252 -6.55 -28.89 13.52
N GLN A 253 -5.70 -27.86 13.44
CA GLN A 253 -4.27 -28.02 13.21
C GLN A 253 -3.73 -29.04 14.23
N PRO A 254 -3.10 -30.14 13.80
CA PRO A 254 -2.43 -31.04 14.71
C PRO A 254 -1.44 -30.23 15.54
N LEU A 255 -1.56 -30.31 16.87
CA LEU A 255 -0.62 -29.67 17.77
C LEU A 255 0.79 -30.13 17.39
N PRO A 256 1.76 -29.20 17.26
CA PRO A 256 3.12 -29.57 16.90
C PRO A 256 3.63 -30.63 17.88
N PRO A 257 4.29 -31.70 17.39
CA PRO A 257 4.81 -32.74 18.26
C PRO A 257 5.78 -32.12 19.27
N ALA A 258 5.65 -32.50 20.54
CA ALA A 258 6.52 -32.01 21.61
C ALA A 258 7.99 -32.22 21.21
N ALA A 259 8.77 -31.13 21.25
CA ALA A 259 10.17 -31.15 20.87
C ALA A 259 10.91 -32.17 21.76
N LYS A 260 11.42 -33.24 21.15
CA LYS A 260 12.28 -34.20 21.86
C LYS A 260 13.56 -33.46 22.28
N PRO A 261 13.93 -33.48 23.57
CA PRO A 261 15.16 -32.82 24.00
C PRO A 261 16.34 -33.45 23.25
N LYS A 262 17.17 -32.59 22.63
CA LYS A 262 18.43 -33.04 22.03
C LYS A 262 19.25 -33.71 23.15
N PRO A 263 19.87 -34.87 22.89
CA PRO A 263 20.71 -35.50 23.90
C PRO A 263 21.81 -34.52 24.31
N PRO A 264 22.15 -34.45 25.61
CA PRO A 264 23.19 -33.57 26.09
C PRO A 264 24.51 -33.84 25.34
N PRO A 265 25.26 -32.79 24.96
CA PRO A 265 26.52 -32.98 24.25
C PRO A 265 27.45 -33.89 25.06
N LYS A 266 28.11 -34.82 24.37
CA LYS A 266 28.98 -35.81 24.99
C LYS A 266 30.15 -35.09 25.68
N TYR A 267 30.29 -35.28 27.00
CA TYR A 267 31.36 -34.66 27.78
C TYR A 267 32.72 -35.16 27.28
N THR A 268 33.54 -34.24 26.76
CA THR A 268 34.94 -34.49 26.47
C THR A 268 35.76 -34.04 27.68
N PRO A 269 36.47 -34.94 28.38
CA PRO A 269 37.36 -34.55 29.47
C PRO A 269 38.55 -33.77 28.91
N GLY A 270 38.69 -32.53 29.35
CA GLY A 270 39.76 -31.63 28.95
C GLY A 270 39.32 -30.17 28.94
N PRO A 271 40.25 -29.21 29.04
CA PRO A 271 39.93 -27.80 28.93
C PRO A 271 39.34 -27.51 27.54
N THR A 272 38.29 -26.69 27.49
CA THR A 272 37.66 -26.33 26.22
C THR A 272 38.59 -25.49 25.37
N LYS A 273 38.36 -25.46 24.05
CA LYS A 273 39.14 -24.59 23.13
C LYS A 273 39.13 -23.13 23.57
N GLU A 274 38.00 -22.67 24.12
CA GLU A 274 37.85 -21.32 24.65
C GLU A 274 38.66 -21.10 25.92
N GLN A 275 38.71 -22.09 26.84
CA GLN A 275 39.54 -22.02 28.05
C GLN A 275 41.03 -21.93 27.69
N LEU A 276 41.49 -22.73 26.73
CA LEU A 276 42.88 -22.67 26.22
C LEU A 276 43.19 -21.32 25.56
N ALA A 277 42.24 -20.74 24.80
CA ALA A 277 42.40 -19.42 24.20
C ALA A 277 42.50 -18.31 25.26
N ILE A 278 41.69 -18.40 26.34
CA ILE A 278 41.73 -17.45 27.45
C ILE A 278 43.05 -17.55 28.23
N GLU A 279 43.55 -18.77 28.48
CA GLU A 279 44.83 -18.97 29.15
C GLU A 279 46.01 -18.47 28.32
N ALA A 280 46.00 -18.71 27.00
CA ALA A 280 46.98 -18.16 26.08
C ALA A 280 46.95 -16.62 26.05
N ALA A 281 45.76 -16.00 26.02
CA ALA A 281 45.61 -14.56 26.09
C ALA A 281 46.12 -13.97 27.42
N LYS A 282 45.83 -14.63 28.55
CA LYS A 282 46.34 -14.24 29.87
C LYS A 282 47.87 -14.37 29.96
N ALA A 283 48.45 -15.41 29.34
CA ALA A 283 49.90 -15.58 29.27
C ALA A 283 50.56 -14.48 28.42
N ALA A 284 50.00 -14.18 27.24
CA ALA A 284 50.48 -13.10 26.38
C ALA A 284 50.38 -11.73 27.06
N HIS A 285 49.29 -11.45 27.77
CA HIS A 285 49.14 -10.20 28.53
C HIS A 285 50.15 -10.11 29.68
N ARG A 286 50.42 -11.20 30.41
CA ARG A 286 51.46 -11.24 31.44
C ARG A 286 52.85 -10.98 30.86
N GLN A 287 53.18 -11.57 29.70
CA GLN A 287 54.45 -11.32 29.01
C GLN A 287 54.58 -9.87 28.53
N ALA A 288 53.53 -9.30 27.95
CA ALA A 288 53.52 -7.91 27.52
C ALA A 288 53.62 -6.92 28.69
N ALA A 289 52.97 -7.22 29.82
CA ALA A 289 53.10 -6.43 31.04
C ALA A 289 54.51 -6.50 31.64
N ALA A 290 55.11 -7.70 31.66
CA ALA A 290 56.50 -7.88 32.10
C ALA A 290 57.49 -7.13 31.18
N ALA A 291 57.30 -7.16 29.86
CA ALA A 291 58.13 -6.40 28.91
C ALA A 291 58.01 -4.88 29.15
N ARG A 292 56.79 -4.36 29.35
CA ARG A 292 56.57 -2.95 29.70
C ARG A 292 57.19 -2.54 31.03
N GLN A 293 57.22 -3.44 32.01
CA GLN A 293 57.88 -3.19 33.30
C GLN A 293 59.40 -3.28 33.22
N ALA A 294 59.93 -4.11 32.30
CA ALA A 294 61.37 -4.21 32.04
C ALA A 294 61.91 -2.97 31.32
N ASP A 295 61.10 -2.34 30.47
CA ASP A 295 61.48 -1.13 29.73
C ASP A 295 61.85 0.05 30.66
N PRO A 296 63.09 0.58 30.60
CA PRO A 296 63.55 1.67 31.47
C PRO A 296 62.72 2.96 31.36
N ARG A 297 62.00 3.16 30.25
CA ARG A 297 61.13 4.33 30.00
C ARG A 297 59.88 4.36 30.87
N PHE A 298 59.39 3.20 31.30
CA PHE A 298 58.15 3.06 32.07
C PHE A 298 58.38 2.63 33.52
N GLN A 299 59.65 2.50 33.94
CA GLN A 299 59.97 2.24 35.33
C GLN A 299 59.66 3.50 36.16
N PRO A 300 58.91 3.38 37.27
CA PRO A 300 58.71 4.51 38.17
C PRO A 300 60.05 4.95 38.76
N PHE A 301 60.16 6.24 39.12
CA PHE A 301 61.38 6.78 39.73
C PHE A 301 61.73 5.95 41.00
N LYS A 302 62.95 5.39 41.04
CA LYS A 302 63.41 4.57 42.16
C LYS A 302 64.13 5.46 43.17
N LEU A 303 63.60 5.53 44.39
CA LEU A 303 64.26 6.20 45.52
C LEU A 303 65.43 5.33 45.99
N ARG A 304 66.67 5.85 45.99
CA ARG A 304 67.89 5.18 46.50
C ARG A 304 67.78 4.63 47.93
N VAL A 305 66.78 5.09 48.69
CA VAL A 305 66.49 4.59 50.04
C VAL A 305 66.00 3.13 50.03
N LEU A 306 65.34 2.69 48.94
CA LEU A 306 64.85 1.32 48.78
C LEU A 306 65.93 0.31 48.35
N GLU A 307 67.11 0.78 47.94
CA GLU A 307 68.25 -0.08 47.55
C GLU A 307 69.21 -0.36 48.72
N ARG A 308 68.95 0.20 49.91
CA ARG A 308 69.67 -0.21 51.11
C ARG A 308 69.28 -1.67 51.41
N PRO A 309 70.26 -2.60 51.53
CA PRO A 309 69.95 -3.96 51.94
C PRO A 309 69.38 -3.90 53.36
N MET A 310 68.05 -4.00 53.47
CA MET A 310 67.39 -4.24 54.74
C MET A 310 67.26 -5.75 54.88
N HIS A 311 67.80 -6.32 55.96
CA HIS A 311 67.67 -7.74 56.29
C HIS A 311 66.23 -8.15 56.65
N ALA A 312 65.22 -7.37 56.30
CA ALA A 312 63.81 -7.62 56.66
C ALA A 312 63.30 -8.94 56.09
N ASP A 313 63.69 -9.31 54.87
CA ASP A 313 63.25 -10.56 54.26
C ASP A 313 63.99 -11.78 54.83
N ALA A 314 65.25 -11.62 55.25
CA ALA A 314 66.00 -12.64 55.98
C ALA A 314 65.39 -12.90 57.36
N VAL A 315 65.09 -11.83 58.11
CA VAL A 315 64.43 -11.91 59.42
C VAL A 315 63.05 -12.53 59.33
N ARG A 316 62.27 -12.21 58.27
CA ARG A 316 60.95 -12.83 58.04
C ARG A 316 61.06 -14.32 57.75
N ALA A 317 62.02 -14.73 56.92
CA ALA A 317 62.24 -16.14 56.60
C ALA A 317 62.70 -16.94 57.82
N GLU A 318 63.52 -16.34 58.68
CA GLU A 318 63.91 -16.92 59.98
C GLU A 318 62.69 -17.10 60.89
N LEU A 319 61.84 -16.08 61.04
CA LEU A 319 60.60 -16.13 61.84
C LEU A 319 59.57 -17.15 61.31
N GLU A 320 59.43 -17.26 60.00
CA GLU A 320 58.56 -18.26 59.37
C GLU A 320 59.09 -19.68 59.54
N ALA A 321 60.42 -19.86 59.48
CA ALA A 321 61.05 -21.14 59.76
C ALA A 321 60.92 -21.54 61.23
N GLU A 322 61.04 -20.58 62.16
CA GLU A 322 60.79 -20.77 63.60
C GLU A 322 59.34 -21.18 63.86
N LEU A 323 58.36 -20.44 63.30
CA LEU A 323 56.94 -20.80 63.41
C LEU A 323 56.63 -22.17 62.78
N ALA A 324 57.23 -22.50 61.64
CA ALA A 324 57.07 -23.80 61.00
C ALA A 324 57.66 -24.94 61.85
N ALA A 325 58.79 -24.70 62.52
CA ALA A 325 59.41 -25.64 63.44
C ALA A 325 58.56 -25.83 64.71
N GLU A 326 57.99 -24.75 65.26
CA GLU A 326 57.05 -24.81 66.38
C GLU A 326 55.77 -25.59 66.04
N LEU A 327 55.22 -25.38 64.84
CA LEU A 327 54.02 -26.10 64.36
C LEU A 327 54.30 -27.56 63.98
N ALA A 328 55.55 -27.93 63.72
CA ALA A 328 55.95 -29.31 63.45
C ALA A 328 55.92 -30.19 64.71
N LEU A 329 56.00 -29.60 65.91
CA LEU A 329 55.79 -30.29 67.19
C LEU A 329 54.30 -30.55 67.42
N ARG A 330 53.75 -31.55 66.75
CA ARG A 330 52.39 -32.02 67.01
C ARG A 330 52.33 -32.83 68.31
N PRO A 331 51.54 -32.45 69.33
CA PRO A 331 51.16 -33.38 70.38
C PRO A 331 50.27 -34.48 69.78
N GLN A 332 50.61 -35.74 70.00
CA GLN A 332 49.78 -36.86 69.52
C GLN A 332 48.42 -36.84 70.22
N ALA A 333 47.36 -36.59 69.47
CA ALA A 333 45.99 -36.68 69.96
C ALA A 333 45.63 -38.16 70.21
N ARG A 334 45.11 -38.44 71.41
CA ARG A 334 44.60 -39.76 71.78
C ARG A 334 43.38 -40.11 70.91
N PRO A 335 43.22 -41.35 70.43
CA PRO A 335 42.07 -41.73 69.61
C PRO A 335 40.77 -41.56 70.39
N THR A 336 39.79 -40.91 69.77
CA THR A 336 38.42 -40.79 70.29
C THR A 336 37.74 -42.16 70.32
N PRO A 337 37.05 -42.55 71.41
CA PRO A 337 36.31 -43.81 71.45
C PRO A 337 35.12 -43.78 70.46
N PRO A 338 34.75 -44.93 69.86
CA PRO A 338 33.63 -44.99 68.93
C PRO A 338 32.28 -44.75 69.64
N PRO A 339 31.29 -44.15 68.95
CA PRO A 339 29.98 -43.85 69.53
C PRO A 339 29.21 -45.14 69.88
N PRO A 340 28.41 -45.13 70.96
CA PRO A 340 27.68 -46.31 71.41
C PRO A 340 26.63 -46.72 70.37
N THR A 341 26.74 -47.96 69.90
CA THR A 341 25.69 -48.66 69.18
C THR A 341 24.47 -48.77 70.10
N ALA A 342 23.42 -48.02 69.75
CA ALA A 342 22.13 -48.08 70.41
C ALA A 342 21.47 -49.45 70.14
N ALA A 343 21.78 -50.41 71.01
CA ALA A 343 20.92 -51.54 71.27
C ALA A 343 20.79 -51.62 72.79
N THR A 344 19.70 -51.09 73.35
CA THR A 344 18.91 -51.72 74.42
C THR A 344 17.91 -50.74 75.03
N SER A 345 16.71 -51.29 75.28
CA SER A 345 15.59 -50.81 76.11
C SER A 345 14.71 -49.73 75.51
N GLY A 346 13.46 -50.14 75.28
CA GLY A 346 12.43 -49.31 74.70
C GLY A 346 11.88 -48.28 75.67
N VAL A 347 11.70 -47.08 75.15
CA VAL A 347 10.46 -46.33 75.34
C VAL A 347 10.10 -45.77 73.98
N SER A 348 8.91 -46.14 73.52
CA SER A 348 8.27 -45.59 72.33
C SER A 348 8.09 -44.09 72.51
N ALA A 349 8.87 -43.29 71.79
CA ALA A 349 8.51 -41.94 71.42
C ALA A 349 8.50 -41.89 69.90
N LEU A 350 7.35 -41.54 69.37
CA LEU A 350 6.96 -41.47 67.97
C LEU A 350 7.78 -40.41 67.20
N CYS A 351 9.10 -40.55 67.16
CA CYS A 351 9.93 -39.83 66.19
C CYS A 351 9.96 -40.72 64.95
N THR A 352 9.00 -40.50 64.05
CA THR A 352 9.19 -40.88 62.65
C THR A 352 10.51 -40.24 62.22
N GLN A 353 11.56 -41.05 62.20
CA GLN A 353 12.89 -40.63 61.78
C GLN A 353 12.79 -40.36 60.28
N VAL A 354 12.32 -39.15 59.92
CA VAL A 354 12.31 -38.65 58.56
C VAL A 354 13.76 -38.61 58.14
N ARG A 355 14.21 -39.67 57.45
CA ARG A 355 15.52 -39.71 56.80
C ARG A 355 15.50 -38.63 55.73
N LEU A 356 15.91 -37.43 56.10
CA LEU A 356 16.15 -36.35 55.15
C LEU A 356 17.20 -36.85 54.17
N ASN A 357 16.93 -36.72 52.88
CA ASN A 357 17.93 -37.00 51.85
C ASN A 357 19.21 -36.21 52.17
N ALA A 358 20.39 -36.81 51.96
CA ALA A 358 21.66 -36.16 52.27
C ALA A 358 21.78 -34.75 51.65
N ALA A 359 21.18 -34.54 50.47
CA ALA A 359 21.09 -33.22 49.84
C ALA A 359 20.26 -32.20 50.63
N ALA A 360 19.18 -32.62 51.30
CA ALA A 360 18.42 -31.75 52.19
C ALA A 360 19.24 -31.40 53.44
N VAL A 361 19.89 -32.38 54.07
CA VAL A 361 20.77 -32.14 55.23
C VAL A 361 21.90 -31.17 54.89
N LEU A 362 22.57 -31.34 53.74
CA LEU A 362 23.63 -30.43 53.31
C LEU A 362 23.13 -29.03 52.94
N ARG A 363 21.90 -28.90 52.41
CA ARG A 363 21.30 -27.58 52.16
C ARG A 363 20.94 -26.86 53.46
N GLU A 364 20.35 -27.58 54.42
CA GLU A 364 20.05 -27.03 55.74
C GLU A 364 21.34 -26.67 56.49
N ASP A 365 22.37 -27.51 56.44
CA ASP A 365 23.68 -27.22 57.05
C ASP A 365 24.37 -26.03 56.37
N ALA A 366 24.28 -25.91 55.03
CA ALA A 366 24.78 -24.74 54.32
C ALA A 366 24.02 -23.45 54.68
N LEU A 367 22.69 -23.52 54.84
CA LEU A 367 21.88 -22.39 55.32
C LEU A 367 22.25 -22.02 56.76
N TYR A 368 22.43 -23.02 57.62
CA TYR A 368 22.82 -22.82 59.00
C TYR A 368 24.21 -22.19 59.11
N LYS A 369 25.21 -22.73 58.41
CA LYS A 369 26.56 -22.13 58.31
C LYS A 369 26.52 -20.72 57.75
N ARG A 370 25.65 -20.44 56.77
CA ARG A 370 25.46 -19.09 56.24
C ARG A 370 24.87 -18.13 57.28
N LYS A 371 23.90 -18.60 58.09
CA LYS A 371 23.36 -17.81 59.22
C LYS A 371 24.43 -17.56 60.28
N GLN A 372 25.17 -18.59 60.67
CA GLN A 372 26.29 -18.46 61.62
C GLN A 372 27.36 -17.49 61.10
N ALA A 373 27.73 -17.57 59.82
CA ALA A 373 28.70 -16.64 59.23
C ALA A 373 28.17 -15.20 59.18
N ALA A 374 26.86 -15.01 58.92
CA ALA A 374 26.24 -13.69 58.94
C ALA A 374 26.16 -13.11 60.36
N GLU A 375 25.81 -13.92 61.36
CA GLU A 375 25.82 -13.53 62.77
C GLU A 375 27.24 -13.24 63.26
N ALA A 376 28.23 -14.07 62.90
CA ALA A 376 29.63 -13.83 63.20
C ALA A 376 30.14 -12.53 62.55
N ALA A 377 29.77 -12.25 61.30
CA ALA A 377 30.11 -11.00 60.65
C ALA A 377 29.40 -9.79 61.30
N ALA A 378 28.17 -9.95 61.77
CA ALA A 378 27.46 -8.90 62.52
C ALA A 378 28.14 -8.60 63.85
N LEU A 379 28.57 -9.64 64.58
CA LEU A 379 29.35 -9.52 65.81
C LEU A 379 30.71 -8.85 65.54
N GLN A 380 31.44 -9.24 64.49
CA GLN A 380 32.71 -8.60 64.12
C GLN A 380 32.55 -7.11 63.80
N LYS A 381 31.46 -6.72 63.13
CA LYS A 381 31.17 -5.30 62.87
C LYS A 381 30.85 -4.54 64.16
N TYR A 382 30.07 -5.15 65.05
CA TYR A 382 29.79 -4.59 66.36
C TYR A 382 31.09 -4.42 67.17
N GLU A 383 31.98 -5.40 67.16
CA GLU A 383 33.29 -5.34 67.83
C GLU A 383 34.21 -4.27 67.23
N ALA A 384 34.21 -4.10 65.90
CA ALA A 384 35.04 -3.12 65.21
C ALA A 384 34.54 -1.68 65.38
N GLU A 385 33.23 -1.46 65.36
CA GLU A 385 32.62 -0.12 65.36
C GLU A 385 32.07 0.29 66.74
N LEU A 386 32.01 -0.64 67.70
CA LEU A 386 31.36 -0.50 69.02
C LEU A 386 29.92 0.04 68.94
N ARG A 387 29.21 -0.25 67.85
CA ARG A 387 27.85 0.24 67.59
C ARG A 387 26.95 -0.89 67.11
N ASP A 388 25.74 -0.93 67.67
CA ASP A 388 24.69 -1.84 67.22
C ASP A 388 23.96 -1.24 66.01
N THR A 389 24.14 -1.83 64.82
CA THR A 389 23.44 -1.43 63.59
C THR A 389 22.11 -2.17 63.40
N ALA A 390 21.77 -3.14 64.25
CA ALA A 390 20.62 -4.01 64.03
C ALA A 390 19.29 -3.25 63.99
N ALA A 391 19.14 -2.19 64.79
CA ALA A 391 17.96 -1.33 64.76
C ALA A 391 17.82 -0.59 63.42
N PHE A 392 18.93 -0.08 62.88
CA PHE A 392 18.97 0.61 61.60
C PHE A 392 18.70 -0.34 60.44
N ASP A 393 19.29 -1.53 60.46
CA ASP A 393 19.10 -2.54 59.42
C ASP A 393 17.65 -3.05 59.38
N ARG A 394 17.01 -3.24 60.55
CA ARG A 394 15.59 -3.59 60.66
C ARG A 394 14.69 -2.49 60.12
N TRP A 395 14.97 -1.23 60.46
CA TRP A 395 14.23 -0.08 59.92
C TRP A 395 14.37 -0.02 58.39
N GLN A 396 15.59 -0.20 57.87
CA GLN A 396 15.86 -0.18 56.43
C GLN A 396 15.18 -1.34 55.69
N ALA A 397 15.13 -2.53 56.30
CA ALA A 397 14.40 -3.67 55.76
C ALA A 397 12.89 -3.42 55.74
N ALA A 398 12.33 -2.93 56.84
CA ALA A 398 10.91 -2.58 56.93
C ALA A 398 10.50 -1.53 55.90
N LEU A 399 11.36 -0.54 55.62
CA LEU A 399 11.11 0.47 54.58
C LEU A 399 11.09 -0.14 53.18
N ARG A 400 12.04 -1.04 52.87
CA ARG A 400 12.07 -1.75 51.57
C ARG A 400 10.87 -2.66 51.38
N ASP A 401 10.44 -3.32 52.44
CA ASP A 401 9.25 -4.19 52.41
C ASP A 401 7.97 -3.36 52.22
N ALA A 402 7.87 -2.19 52.88
CA ALA A 402 6.77 -1.25 52.67
C ALA A 402 6.74 -0.71 51.24
N ASP A 403 7.89 -0.32 50.68
CA ASP A 403 7.99 0.13 49.30
C ASP A 403 7.64 -0.99 48.30
N ALA A 404 8.08 -2.22 48.56
CA ALA A 404 7.75 -3.38 47.75
C ALA A 404 6.25 -3.71 47.79
N ALA A 405 5.62 -3.61 48.97
CA ALA A 405 4.18 -3.78 49.13
C ALA A 405 3.40 -2.71 48.35
N GLN A 406 3.79 -1.43 48.44
CA GLN A 406 3.17 -0.35 47.66
C GLN A 406 3.31 -0.56 46.15
N GLN A 407 4.47 -1.03 45.70
CA GLN A 407 4.67 -1.37 44.28
C GLN A 407 3.77 -2.52 43.84
N ALA A 408 3.64 -3.57 44.67
CA ALA A 408 2.75 -4.69 44.39
C ALA A 408 1.29 -4.23 44.28
N GLU A 409 0.80 -3.43 45.23
CA GLU A 409 -0.56 -2.86 45.19
C GLU A 409 -0.78 -2.00 43.94
N ARG A 410 0.21 -1.18 43.55
CA ARG A 410 0.12 -0.36 42.33
C ARG A 410 0.01 -1.23 41.08
N VAL A 411 0.80 -2.31 41.01
CA VAL A 411 0.74 -3.25 39.88
C VAL A 411 -0.61 -3.97 39.84
N GLU A 412 -1.15 -4.37 40.99
CA GLU A 412 -2.47 -5.00 41.07
C GLU A 412 -3.60 -4.05 40.64
N ARG A 413 -3.56 -2.80 41.09
CA ARG A 413 -4.50 -1.76 40.64
C ARG A 413 -4.44 -1.56 39.14
N LEU A 414 -3.23 -1.42 38.57
CA LEU A 414 -3.04 -1.29 37.13
C LEU A 414 -3.54 -2.53 36.37
N ARG A 415 -3.31 -3.75 36.89
CA ARG A 415 -3.85 -4.98 36.29
C ARG A 415 -5.37 -5.00 36.31
N ALA A 416 -5.99 -4.58 37.41
CA ALA A 416 -7.45 -4.50 37.53
C ALA A 416 -8.03 -3.45 36.58
N GLU A 417 -7.42 -2.27 36.49
CA GLU A 417 -7.80 -1.21 35.55
C GLU A 417 -7.66 -1.66 34.09
N MET A 418 -6.55 -2.31 33.74
CA MET A 418 -6.34 -2.86 32.40
C MET A 418 -7.35 -3.95 32.07
N SER A 419 -7.67 -4.83 33.03
CA SER A 419 -8.70 -5.88 32.86
C SER A 419 -10.09 -5.26 32.65
N ALA A 420 -10.45 -4.26 33.45
CA ALA A 420 -11.72 -3.54 33.33
C ALA A 420 -11.81 -2.79 32.00
N ALA A 421 -10.73 -2.10 31.59
CA ALA A 421 -10.66 -1.40 30.31
C ALA A 421 -10.75 -2.37 29.12
N ALA A 422 -10.08 -3.52 29.18
CA ALA A 422 -10.18 -4.56 28.16
C ALA A 422 -11.60 -5.14 28.08
N GLY A 423 -12.25 -5.37 29.23
CA GLY A 423 -13.65 -5.78 29.31
C GLY A 423 -14.59 -4.76 28.68
N ALA A 424 -14.45 -3.48 29.04
CA ALA A 424 -15.26 -2.39 28.48
C ALA A 424 -15.05 -2.24 26.97
N ALA A 425 -13.81 -2.35 26.47
CA ALA A 425 -13.51 -2.31 25.05
C ALA A 425 -14.13 -3.49 24.29
N SER A 426 -14.12 -4.69 24.88
CA SER A 426 -14.78 -5.88 24.31
C SER A 426 -16.29 -5.68 24.20
N GLN A 427 -16.92 -5.17 25.26
CA GLN A 427 -18.35 -4.85 25.28
C GLN A 427 -18.73 -3.77 24.26
N ALA A 428 -17.92 -2.71 24.15
CA ALA A 428 -18.13 -1.65 23.15
C ALA A 428 -18.03 -2.20 21.71
N ARG A 429 -17.07 -3.08 21.44
CA ARG A 429 -16.94 -3.76 20.14
C ARG A 429 -18.15 -4.65 19.86
N ALA A 430 -18.60 -5.43 20.84
CA ALA A 430 -19.79 -6.25 20.71
C ALA A 430 -21.04 -5.41 20.45
N GLY A 431 -21.21 -4.29 21.15
CA GLY A 431 -22.31 -3.34 20.94
C GLY A 431 -22.30 -2.73 19.54
N LEU A 432 -21.13 -2.34 19.04
CA LEU A 432 -20.98 -1.80 17.68
C LEU A 432 -21.29 -2.86 16.61
N MET A 433 -20.87 -4.11 16.80
CA MET A 433 -21.21 -5.21 15.90
C MET A 433 -22.72 -5.50 15.92
N ALA A 434 -23.36 -5.50 17.09
CA ALA A 434 -24.79 -5.67 17.21
C ALA A 434 -25.57 -4.53 16.54
N ALA A 435 -25.13 -3.28 16.71
CA ALA A 435 -25.73 -2.12 16.04
C ALA A 435 -25.61 -2.22 14.51
N LYS A 436 -24.42 -2.60 14.00
CA LYS A 436 -24.21 -2.84 12.56
C LYS A 436 -25.05 -4.00 12.01
N ALA A 437 -25.23 -5.06 12.80
CA ALA A 437 -26.11 -6.16 12.43
C ALA A 437 -27.56 -5.69 12.35
N ALA A 438 -28.03 -4.90 13.32
CA ALA A 438 -29.37 -4.33 13.34
C ALA A 438 -29.61 -3.39 12.13
N THR A 439 -28.67 -2.49 11.81
CA THR A 439 -28.79 -1.64 10.63
C THR A 439 -28.77 -2.45 9.33
N SER A 440 -27.93 -3.48 9.22
CA SER A 440 -27.91 -4.37 8.06
C SER A 440 -29.24 -5.12 7.88
N ILE A 441 -29.84 -5.60 8.97
CA ILE A 441 -31.16 -6.25 8.94
C ILE A 441 -32.23 -5.25 8.50
N ALA A 442 -32.23 -4.04 9.07
CA ALA A 442 -33.17 -2.99 8.70
C ALA A 442 -33.03 -2.58 7.22
N GLU A 443 -31.80 -2.45 6.71
CA GLU A 443 -31.54 -2.18 5.31
C GLU A 443 -32.02 -3.31 4.39
N LYS A 444 -31.78 -4.57 4.77
CA LYS A 444 -32.27 -5.73 4.01
C LYS A 444 -33.79 -5.75 3.96
N ALA A 445 -34.47 -5.49 5.08
CA ALA A 445 -35.93 -5.38 5.13
C ALA A 445 -36.44 -4.23 4.24
N ALA A 446 -35.81 -3.05 4.30
CA ALA A 446 -36.17 -1.92 3.45
C ALA A 446 -35.90 -2.17 1.95
N ARG A 447 -34.87 -2.96 1.61
CA ARG A 447 -34.61 -3.39 0.22
C ARG A 447 -35.65 -4.41 -0.26
N ALA A 448 -36.06 -5.33 0.61
CA ALA A 448 -37.13 -6.29 0.31
C ALA A 448 -38.46 -5.58 0.06
N ALA A 449 -38.88 -4.66 0.94
CA ALA A 449 -40.10 -3.86 0.78
C ALA A 449 -40.10 -3.06 -0.54
N ARG A 450 -38.99 -2.39 -0.88
CA ARG A 450 -38.85 -1.71 -2.18
C ARG A 450 -38.89 -2.66 -3.37
N GLY A 451 -38.47 -3.91 -3.20
CA GLY A 451 -38.61 -4.97 -4.20
C GLY A 451 -40.07 -5.30 -4.45
N GLU A 452 -40.84 -5.52 -3.39
CA GLU A 452 -42.29 -5.79 -3.45
C GLU A 452 -43.07 -4.60 -4.04
N ASP A 453 -42.73 -3.36 -3.68
CA ASP A 453 -43.33 -2.15 -4.27
C ASP A 453 -43.13 -2.08 -5.78
N ARG A 454 -41.90 -2.35 -6.25
CA ARG A 454 -41.60 -2.39 -7.68
C ARG A 454 -42.37 -3.48 -8.41
N GLN A 455 -42.51 -4.66 -7.80
CA GLN A 455 -43.30 -5.75 -8.38
C GLN A 455 -44.79 -5.37 -8.48
N ARG A 456 -45.34 -4.76 -7.43
CA ARG A 456 -46.72 -4.24 -7.44
C ARG A 456 -46.93 -3.18 -8.52
N ALA A 457 -46.01 -2.21 -8.63
CA ALA A 457 -46.07 -1.19 -9.66
C ALA A 457 -45.97 -1.77 -11.08
N TRP A 458 -45.10 -2.77 -11.28
CA TRP A 458 -44.98 -3.49 -12.55
C TRP A 458 -46.29 -4.20 -12.93
N GLN A 459 -46.89 -4.92 -11.98
CA GLN A 459 -48.17 -5.61 -12.20
C GLN A 459 -49.29 -4.62 -12.54
N GLN A 460 -49.37 -3.50 -11.82
CA GLN A 460 -50.33 -2.43 -12.11
C GLN A 460 -50.10 -1.84 -13.51
N GLN A 461 -48.85 -1.60 -13.89
CA GLN A 461 -48.51 -1.09 -15.21
C GLN A 461 -48.88 -2.09 -16.32
N GLN A 462 -48.66 -3.39 -16.11
CA GLN A 462 -49.09 -4.42 -17.05
C GLN A 462 -50.61 -4.47 -17.19
N ALA A 463 -51.36 -4.40 -16.08
CA ALA A 463 -52.82 -4.36 -16.10
C ALA A 463 -53.33 -3.12 -16.86
N ALA A 464 -52.74 -1.95 -16.60
CA ALA A 464 -53.07 -0.71 -17.32
C ALA A 464 -52.70 -0.79 -18.81
N ASN A 465 -51.58 -1.41 -19.16
CA ASN A 465 -51.18 -1.64 -20.55
C ASN A 465 -52.18 -2.56 -21.27
N MET A 466 -52.65 -3.61 -20.61
CA MET A 466 -53.66 -4.53 -21.16
C MET A 466 -54.98 -3.81 -21.43
N GLN A 467 -55.42 -2.95 -20.50
CA GLN A 467 -56.62 -2.12 -20.69
C GLN A 467 -56.45 -1.16 -21.87
N ARG A 468 -55.34 -0.42 -21.94
CA ARG A 468 -55.03 0.47 -23.07
C ARG A 468 -54.96 -0.28 -24.41
N ALA A 469 -54.38 -1.48 -24.43
CA ALA A 469 -54.33 -2.30 -25.63
C ALA A 469 -55.73 -2.73 -26.09
N ALA A 470 -56.62 -3.07 -25.15
CA ALA A 470 -58.00 -3.42 -25.44
C ALA A 470 -58.80 -2.22 -25.98
N GLU A 471 -58.62 -1.03 -25.42
CA GLU A 471 -59.22 0.23 -25.91
C GLU A 471 -58.77 0.53 -27.35
N VAL A 472 -57.47 0.49 -27.62
CA VAL A 472 -56.93 0.71 -28.97
C VAL A 472 -57.44 -0.35 -29.96
N ALA A 473 -57.61 -1.60 -29.53
CA ALA A 473 -58.19 -2.65 -30.37
C ALA A 473 -59.67 -2.36 -30.70
N ALA A 474 -60.45 -1.91 -29.72
CA ALA A 474 -61.85 -1.52 -29.92
C ALA A 474 -61.98 -0.31 -30.86
N ASP A 475 -61.12 0.70 -30.70
CA ASP A 475 -61.12 1.88 -31.58
C ASP A 475 -60.69 1.54 -33.01
N ARG A 476 -59.70 0.65 -33.18
CA ARG A 476 -59.34 0.11 -34.50
C ARG A 476 -60.50 -0.66 -35.14
N ALA A 477 -61.28 -1.40 -34.37
CA ALA A 477 -62.46 -2.10 -34.88
C ALA A 477 -63.54 -1.12 -35.35
N LYS A 478 -63.84 -0.08 -34.55
CA LYS A 478 -64.77 1.00 -34.94
C LYS A 478 -64.29 1.75 -36.17
N ALA A 479 -63.00 2.05 -36.27
CA ALA A 479 -62.44 2.73 -37.44
C ALA A 479 -62.57 1.88 -38.71
N LYS A 480 -62.37 0.55 -38.63
CA LYS A 480 -62.61 -0.36 -39.75
C LYS A 480 -64.09 -0.38 -40.16
N GLN A 481 -65.00 -0.47 -39.20
CA GLN A 481 -66.44 -0.40 -39.46
C GLN A 481 -66.83 0.91 -40.17
N ALA A 482 -66.34 2.05 -39.68
CA ALA A 482 -66.57 3.35 -40.32
C ALA A 482 -65.98 3.43 -41.74
N GLN A 483 -64.82 2.81 -41.99
CA GLN A 483 -64.24 2.72 -43.33
C GLN A 483 -65.12 1.88 -44.27
N GLU A 484 -65.62 0.73 -43.81
CA GLU A 484 -66.52 -0.13 -44.58
C GLU A 484 -67.84 0.59 -44.89
N GLU A 485 -68.43 1.29 -43.92
CA GLU A 485 -69.61 2.14 -44.12
C GLU A 485 -69.35 3.26 -45.13
N ALA A 486 -68.23 3.97 -45.03
CA ALA A 486 -67.89 5.02 -45.99
C ALA A 486 -67.69 4.48 -47.41
N LEU A 487 -67.09 3.29 -47.55
CA LEU A 487 -66.94 2.62 -48.85
C LEU A 487 -68.28 2.20 -49.44
N THR A 488 -69.19 1.66 -48.63
CA THR A 488 -70.54 1.28 -49.08
C THR A 488 -71.34 2.52 -49.49
N GLN A 489 -71.32 3.59 -48.70
CA GLN A 489 -71.94 4.87 -49.06
C GLN A 489 -71.38 5.45 -50.36
N ARG A 490 -70.05 5.44 -50.54
CA ARG A 490 -69.40 5.89 -51.80
C ARG A 490 -69.80 5.03 -52.99
N ARG A 491 -69.96 3.72 -52.81
CA ARG A 491 -70.42 2.80 -53.86
C ARG A 491 -71.86 3.10 -54.27
N LEU A 492 -72.75 3.34 -53.30
CA LEU A 492 -74.14 3.72 -53.54
C LEU A 492 -74.23 5.06 -54.25
N ALA A 493 -73.52 6.08 -53.76
CA ALA A 493 -73.45 7.40 -54.40
C ALA A 493 -72.92 7.30 -55.85
N ALA A 494 -71.87 6.50 -56.08
CA ALA A 494 -71.35 6.28 -57.44
C ALA A 494 -72.34 5.52 -58.35
N GLN A 495 -73.21 4.68 -57.80
CA GLN A 495 -74.29 4.05 -58.58
C GLN A 495 -75.38 5.08 -58.92
N GLN A 496 -75.77 5.93 -57.97
CA GLN A 496 -76.74 7.01 -58.20
C GLN A 496 -76.26 7.99 -59.27
N VAL A 497 -74.99 8.45 -59.18
CA VAL A 497 -74.40 9.34 -60.21
C VAL A 497 -74.35 8.67 -61.58
N ARG A 498 -74.10 7.35 -61.65
CA ARG A 498 -74.14 6.61 -62.92
C ARG A 498 -75.56 6.50 -63.48
N GLN A 499 -76.57 6.29 -62.64
CA GLN A 499 -77.97 6.24 -63.06
C GLN A 499 -78.42 7.61 -63.56
N GLN A 500 -78.17 8.67 -62.80
CA GLN A 500 -78.43 10.05 -63.22
C GLN A 500 -77.72 10.39 -64.53
N GLY A 501 -76.43 10.04 -64.65
CA GLY A 501 -75.69 10.24 -65.90
C GLY A 501 -76.25 9.47 -67.10
N GLN A 502 -76.82 8.28 -66.90
CA GLN A 502 -77.52 7.52 -67.95
C GLN A 502 -78.85 8.16 -68.33
N GLU A 503 -79.61 8.64 -67.35
CA GLU A 503 -80.88 9.36 -67.57
C GLU A 503 -80.65 10.68 -68.31
N ASP A 504 -79.68 11.48 -67.88
CA ASP A 504 -79.27 12.72 -68.55
C ASP A 504 -78.77 12.46 -69.98
N ALA A 505 -78.08 11.33 -70.21
CA ALA A 505 -77.63 10.94 -71.54
C ALA A 505 -78.81 10.51 -72.43
N ARG A 506 -79.82 9.82 -71.88
CA ARG A 506 -81.06 9.48 -72.59
C ARG A 506 -81.84 10.74 -72.96
N GLN A 507 -82.05 11.66 -72.03
CA GLN A 507 -82.75 12.92 -72.28
C GLN A 507 -82.02 13.76 -73.35
N ARG A 508 -80.69 13.88 -73.25
CA ARG A 508 -79.88 14.55 -74.29
C ARG A 508 -79.99 13.85 -75.66
N GLY A 509 -80.03 12.52 -75.68
CA GLY A 509 -80.23 11.75 -76.90
C GLY A 509 -81.61 11.96 -77.53
N GLU A 510 -82.66 11.98 -76.73
CA GLU A 510 -84.05 12.26 -77.16
C GLU A 510 -84.20 13.69 -77.69
N GLN A 511 -83.64 14.68 -76.98
CA GLN A 511 -83.62 16.08 -77.43
C GLN A 511 -82.85 16.24 -78.74
N ALA A 512 -81.66 15.64 -78.86
CA ALA A 512 -80.90 15.67 -80.10
C ALA A 512 -81.62 14.95 -81.27
N ALA A 513 -82.36 13.88 -80.99
CA ALA A 513 -83.18 13.20 -81.99
C ALA A 513 -84.38 14.05 -82.44
N ALA A 514 -85.04 14.74 -81.51
CA ALA A 514 -86.11 15.69 -81.82
C ALA A 514 -85.60 16.87 -82.64
N GLU A 515 -84.49 17.51 -82.23
CA GLU A 515 -83.83 18.54 -83.02
C GLU A 515 -83.42 18.04 -84.40
N ALA A 516 -82.92 16.80 -84.51
CA ALA A 516 -82.57 16.21 -85.80
C ALA A 516 -83.82 15.96 -86.68
N ALA A 517 -84.96 15.62 -86.09
CA ALA A 517 -86.24 15.49 -86.80
C ALA A 517 -86.73 16.86 -87.30
N GLU A 518 -86.70 17.88 -86.45
CA GLU A 518 -87.03 19.27 -86.85
C GLU A 518 -86.11 19.77 -87.96
N ARG A 519 -84.79 19.53 -87.83
CA ARG A 519 -83.82 19.84 -88.90
C ARG A 519 -84.13 19.09 -90.19
N ARG A 520 -84.54 17.82 -90.13
CA ARG A 520 -84.96 17.04 -91.31
C ARG A 520 -86.22 17.61 -91.94
N ASP A 521 -87.19 18.04 -91.16
CA ASP A 521 -88.42 18.67 -91.66
C ASP A 521 -88.15 20.02 -92.32
N ILE A 522 -87.27 20.85 -91.73
CA ILE A 522 -86.80 22.10 -92.34
C ILE A 522 -86.07 21.82 -93.66
N ILE A 523 -85.20 20.80 -93.71
CA ILE A 523 -84.54 20.38 -94.96
C ILE A 523 -85.56 19.88 -95.99
N ALA A 524 -86.61 19.17 -95.57
CA ALA A 524 -87.67 18.71 -96.46
C ALA A 524 -88.47 19.89 -97.04
N GLN A 525 -88.77 20.90 -96.22
CA GLN A 525 -89.42 22.14 -96.65
C GLN A 525 -88.53 22.91 -97.64
N LEU A 526 -87.24 23.09 -97.35
CA LEU A 526 -86.28 23.73 -98.25
C LEU A 526 -86.13 22.96 -99.57
N ARG A 527 -86.05 21.63 -99.54
CA ARG A 527 -86.03 20.80 -100.75
C ARG A 527 -87.33 20.90 -101.55
N GLY A 528 -88.48 21.02 -100.88
CA GLY A 528 -89.77 21.28 -101.52
C GLY A 528 -89.79 22.63 -102.23
N LEU A 529 -89.27 23.67 -101.58
CA LEU A 529 -89.10 25.01 -102.17
C LEU A 529 -88.08 25.00 -103.32
N GLU A 530 -86.96 24.29 -103.22
CA GLU A 530 -86.00 24.10 -104.33
C GLU A 530 -86.61 23.35 -105.50
N LYS A 531 -87.46 22.34 -105.25
CA LYS A 531 -88.17 21.59 -106.32
C LYS A 531 -89.23 22.47 -106.99
N ALA A 532 -89.93 23.30 -106.22
CA ALA A 532 -90.84 24.32 -106.75
C ALA A 532 -90.11 25.44 -107.50
N ALA A 533 -88.89 25.82 -107.09
CA ALA A 533 -88.04 26.79 -107.78
C ALA A 533 -87.42 26.20 -109.07
N ARG A 534 -86.99 24.92 -109.05
CA ARG A 534 -86.56 24.17 -110.25
C ARG A 534 -87.71 23.98 -111.26
N ALA A 535 -88.95 23.79 -110.78
CA ALA A 535 -90.12 23.73 -111.65
C ALA A 535 -90.52 25.10 -112.23
N ARG A 536 -90.19 26.21 -111.56
CA ARG A 536 -90.43 27.58 -112.04
C ARG A 536 -89.41 28.08 -113.06
N ASN A 537 -88.19 27.53 -113.06
CA ASN A 537 -87.08 27.93 -113.94
C ASN A 537 -86.72 26.88 -115.02
N GLY A 538 -87.71 26.10 -115.48
CA GLY A 538 -87.54 25.06 -116.50
C GLY A 538 -87.97 25.49 -117.91
N SER A 539 -87.56 26.67 -118.37
CA SER A 539 -87.59 27.04 -119.79
C SER A 539 -86.32 27.84 -120.11
N THR A 540 -85.63 27.43 -121.16
CA THR A 540 -84.38 27.96 -121.74
C THR A 540 -83.05 27.45 -121.14
N GLY A 541 -82.48 26.45 -121.83
CA GLY A 541 -81.14 26.44 -122.43
C GLY A 541 -79.90 26.77 -121.58
N GLY A 542 -78.89 25.90 -121.67
CA GLY A 542 -77.51 26.35 -121.57
C GLY A 542 -76.55 25.43 -120.81
N ALA A 543 -75.57 24.92 -121.55
CA ALA A 543 -74.38 24.19 -121.13
C ALA A 543 -73.59 24.80 -119.95
N GLY A 544 -72.81 23.96 -119.25
CA GLY A 544 -71.65 24.48 -118.51
C GLY A 544 -71.09 23.62 -117.36
N ARG A 545 -70.10 22.77 -117.70
CA ARG A 545 -68.95 22.30 -116.90
C ARG A 545 -68.82 22.63 -115.39
N GLY A 546 -68.58 21.56 -114.62
CA GLY A 546 -67.36 21.40 -113.80
C GLY A 546 -67.29 22.03 -112.40
N ARG A 547 -67.17 21.22 -111.35
CA ARG A 547 -65.90 20.87 -110.68
C ARG A 547 -66.16 20.12 -109.37
N VAL A 548 -65.25 19.19 -109.11
CA VAL A 548 -65.00 18.49 -107.85
C VAL A 548 -64.71 19.50 -106.73
N PHE A 549 -65.30 19.30 -105.55
CA PHE A 549 -64.83 19.87 -104.30
C PHE A 549 -64.95 18.82 -103.20
N ASP A 550 -63.79 18.31 -102.78
CA ASP A 550 -63.54 17.44 -101.63
C ASP A 550 -62.93 18.32 -100.53
N PRO A 551 -63.48 18.31 -99.30
CA PRO A 551 -62.73 18.81 -98.15
C PRO A 551 -62.72 17.77 -97.01
N THR A 552 -61.96 16.69 -97.20
CA THR A 552 -61.12 16.20 -96.09
C THR A 552 -60.00 17.21 -95.85
N SER A 553 -60.26 18.22 -95.00
CA SER A 553 -59.23 18.94 -94.23
C SER A 553 -59.85 20.06 -93.40
N VAL A 554 -60.04 19.85 -92.10
CA VAL A 554 -59.59 20.80 -91.07
C VAL A 554 -59.20 20.01 -89.83
N SER A 555 -57.93 20.11 -89.50
CA SER A 555 -57.29 19.72 -88.26
C SER A 555 -57.71 20.65 -87.12
N VAL A 556 -58.11 20.08 -85.98
CA VAL A 556 -57.50 20.32 -84.64
C VAL A 556 -57.58 19.02 -83.87
#